data_AF-A0A1L7LKI3-F1
#
_entry.id   AF-A0A1L7LKI3-F1
#
_cell.length_a   1.000
_cell.length_b   1.000
_cell.length_c   1.000
_cell.angle_alpha   90.00
_cell.angle_beta   90.00
_cell.angle_gamma   90.00
#
_symmetry.space_group_name_H-M   'P 1'
#
loop_
_entity.id
_entity.type
_entity.pdbx_description
1 polymer ?
#
loop_
_entity_poly.entity_id
_entity_poly.type
_entity_poly.pdbx_seq_one_letter_code
_entity_poly.pdbx_strand_id
1 'polypeptide(L)'
;MKAEAKTFYKNASPYNPTFYWLDVEEKTMPNMDKGVKAFRDELKRLGAEKVGIYIGTYFMEEHSISAKGFDAIWIPTYGTDSGYFEAVPKTKLNYDLHQYTSQGHIEGFKNTLDLNQIAVNKDTKSTYEKLFGSSNQ
;
A
#
# COMPACT_ATOMS: atom_id res chain seq x y z
N MET A 1 4.23 6.80 15.92
CA MET A 1 3.16 6.37 15.00
C MET A 1 1.88 5.78 15.64
N LYS A 2 1.82 5.34 16.92
CA LYS A 2 0.54 4.86 17.50
C LYS A 2 -0.59 5.90 17.52
N ALA A 3 -0.26 7.18 17.75
CA ALA A 3 -1.24 8.25 17.76
C ALA A 3 -1.86 8.44 16.36
N GLU A 4 -1.03 8.41 15.30
CA GLU A 4 -1.50 8.46 13.91
C GLU A 4 -2.42 7.27 13.59
N ALA A 5 -2.07 6.06 14.03
CA ALA A 5 -2.91 4.87 13.82
C ALA A 5 -4.31 5.02 14.44
N LYS A 6 -4.40 5.58 15.66
CA LYS A 6 -5.68 5.86 16.33
C LYS A 6 -6.51 6.88 15.55
N THR A 7 -5.88 7.96 15.09
CA THR A 7 -6.55 8.98 14.28
C THR A 7 -7.02 8.42 12.95
N PHE A 8 -6.16 7.66 12.26
CA PHE A 8 -6.50 7.02 10.98
C PHE A 8 -7.67 6.06 11.15
N TYR A 9 -7.60 5.13 12.11
CA TYR A 9 -8.67 4.17 12.35
C TYR A 9 -10.00 4.84 12.67
N LYS A 10 -10.01 5.84 13.57
CA LYS A 10 -11.23 6.56 13.96
C LYS A 10 -11.95 7.19 12.76
N ASN A 11 -11.19 7.72 11.79
CA ASN A 11 -11.77 8.40 10.64
C ASN A 11 -12.14 7.44 9.50
N ALA A 12 -11.44 6.31 9.36
CA ALA A 12 -11.67 5.35 8.28
C ALA A 12 -12.69 4.26 8.64
N SER A 13 -12.71 3.79 9.89
CA SER A 13 -13.55 2.65 10.30
C SER A 13 -15.05 2.81 10.07
N PRO A 14 -15.68 4.00 10.13
CA PRO A 14 -17.11 4.15 9.84
C PRO A 14 -17.51 3.77 8.41
N TYR A 15 -16.55 3.70 7.48
CA TYR A 15 -16.78 3.39 6.07
C TYR A 15 -16.54 1.92 5.72
N ASN A 16 -16.24 1.07 6.72
CA ASN A 16 -15.99 -0.37 6.55
C ASN A 16 -14.98 -0.68 5.42
N PRO A 17 -13.77 -0.08 5.42
CA PRO A 17 -12.81 -0.29 4.35
C PRO A 17 -12.35 -1.76 4.29
N THR A 18 -12.09 -2.24 3.08
CA THR A 18 -11.63 -3.63 2.86
C THR A 18 -10.20 -3.85 3.30
N PHE A 19 -9.39 -2.78 3.35
CA PHE A 19 -8.00 -2.78 3.79
C PHE A 19 -7.65 -1.42 4.39
N TYR A 20 -6.73 -1.44 5.34
CA TYR A 20 -6.05 -0.25 5.86
C TYR A 20 -4.62 -0.26 5.33
N TRP A 21 -4.23 0.73 4.55
CA TRP A 21 -2.87 0.83 3.99
C TRP A 21 -2.07 1.86 4.75
N LEU A 22 -0.88 1.47 5.23
CA LEU A 22 0.08 2.39 5.78
C LEU A 22 1.04 2.83 4.67
N ASP A 23 1.00 4.12 4.37
CA ASP A 23 1.84 4.79 3.40
C ASP A 23 3.18 5.20 4.05
N VAL A 24 4.31 4.68 3.54
CA VAL A 24 5.65 4.84 4.13
C VAL A 24 6.65 5.31 3.09
N GLU A 25 6.85 6.62 3.03
CA GLU A 25 7.72 7.26 2.02
C GLU A 25 8.75 8.22 2.61
N GLU A 26 8.56 8.64 3.86
CA GLU A 26 9.42 9.63 4.52
C GLU A 26 9.92 9.16 5.88
N LYS A 27 11.17 9.50 6.19
CA LYS A 27 11.77 9.16 7.48
C LYS A 27 11.37 10.19 8.54
N THR A 28 10.34 9.87 9.31
CA THR A 28 9.82 10.72 10.40
C THR A 28 10.31 10.30 11.79
N MET A 29 10.99 9.16 11.89
CA MET A 29 11.52 8.62 13.15
C MET A 29 12.95 8.09 12.99
N PRO A 30 13.78 8.12 14.05
CA PRO A 30 15.12 7.53 14.01
C PRO A 30 15.11 6.03 13.68
N ASN A 31 14.13 5.31 14.22
CA ASN A 31 13.89 3.90 13.91
C ASN A 31 12.50 3.76 13.25
N MET A 32 12.49 3.81 11.92
CA MET A 32 11.27 3.72 11.12
C MET A 32 10.60 2.36 11.22
N ASP A 33 11.35 1.25 11.19
CA ASP A 33 10.79 -0.10 11.31
C ASP A 33 9.96 -0.25 12.60
N LYS A 34 10.48 0.23 13.74
CA LYS A 34 9.75 0.24 15.01
C LYS A 34 8.49 1.10 14.95
N GLY A 35 8.56 2.25 14.27
CA GLY A 35 7.41 3.13 14.07
C GLY A 35 6.30 2.46 13.26
N VAL A 36 6.65 1.95 12.07
CA VAL A 36 5.78 1.24 11.13
C VAL A 36 5.11 0.04 11.79
N LYS A 37 5.88 -0.77 12.52
CA LYS A 37 5.36 -1.92 13.26
C LYS A 37 4.40 -1.51 14.37
N ALA A 38 4.71 -0.44 15.11
CA ALA A 38 3.83 0.08 16.14
C ALA A 38 2.51 0.67 15.58
N PHE A 39 2.53 1.26 14.38
CA PHE A 39 1.32 1.73 13.70
C PHE A 39 0.42 0.55 13.33
N ARG A 40 0.98 -0.45 12.64
CA ARG A 40 0.26 -1.67 12.25
C ARG A 40 -0.36 -2.38 13.45
N ASP A 41 0.44 -2.61 14.50
CA ASP A 41 -0.02 -3.33 15.70
C ASP A 41 -1.16 -2.56 16.39
N GLU A 42 -1.11 -1.23 16.40
CA GLU A 42 -2.17 -0.41 16.96
C GLU A 42 -3.45 -0.46 16.11
N LEU A 43 -3.36 -0.44 14.79
CA LEU A 43 -4.52 -0.65 13.91
C LEU A 43 -5.19 -2.01 14.17
N LYS A 44 -4.40 -3.09 14.22
CA LYS A 44 -4.89 -4.43 14.52
C LYS A 44 -5.57 -4.48 15.89
N ARG A 45 -4.97 -3.85 16.91
CA ARG A 45 -5.54 -3.74 18.26
C ARG A 45 -6.88 -2.99 18.30
N LEU A 46 -7.07 -2.02 17.40
CA LEU A 46 -8.31 -1.22 17.32
C LEU A 46 -9.43 -1.92 16.55
N GLY A 47 -9.12 -2.99 15.80
CA GLY A 47 -10.09 -3.81 15.07
C GLY A 47 -9.86 -3.89 13.56
N ALA A 48 -8.80 -3.29 13.02
CA ALA A 48 -8.47 -3.44 11.61
C ALA A 48 -8.02 -4.88 11.31
N GLU A 49 -8.84 -5.65 10.60
CA GLU A 49 -8.53 -7.05 10.29
C GLU A 49 -7.46 -7.20 9.21
N LYS A 50 -7.44 -6.31 8.21
CA LYS A 50 -6.51 -6.33 7.09
C LYS A 50 -5.71 -5.03 7.02
N VAL A 51 -4.40 -5.12 7.22
CA VAL A 51 -3.46 -4.01 7.23
C VAL A 51 -2.32 -4.28 6.26
N GLY A 52 -2.19 -3.44 5.24
CA GLY A 52 -1.13 -3.49 4.23
C GLY A 52 -0.11 -2.38 4.40
N ILE A 53 1.03 -2.51 3.72
CA ILE A 53 2.07 -1.47 3.65
C ILE A 53 2.26 -1.05 2.20
N TYR A 54 2.26 0.26 1.96
CA TYR A 54 2.77 0.86 0.74
C TYR A 54 4.17 1.40 1.02
N ILE A 55 5.16 0.96 0.22
CA ILE A 55 6.55 1.36 0.43
C ILE A 55 7.41 1.18 -0.83
N GLY A 56 8.21 2.19 -1.17
CA GLY A 56 9.24 2.09 -2.22
C GLY A 56 10.37 1.15 -1.82
N THR A 57 10.86 0.33 -2.76
CA THR A 57 11.90 -0.68 -2.47
C THR A 57 13.20 -0.08 -1.93
N TYR A 58 13.62 1.06 -2.47
CA TYR A 58 14.81 1.77 -2.00
C TYR A 58 14.65 2.27 -0.56
N PHE A 59 13.54 2.94 -0.25
CA PHE A 59 13.25 3.45 1.09
C PHE A 59 13.18 2.32 2.14
N MET A 60 12.57 1.20 1.76
CA MET A 60 12.52 0.00 2.58
C MET A 60 13.92 -0.54 2.91
N GLU A 61 14.80 -0.66 1.91
CA GLU A 61 16.17 -1.15 2.08
C GLU A 61 17.02 -0.18 2.91
N GLU A 62 16.99 1.11 2.56
CA GLU A 62 17.75 2.17 3.23
C GLU A 62 17.46 2.24 4.73
N HIS A 63 16.20 2.04 5.12
CA HIS A 63 15.78 2.13 6.52
C HIS A 63 15.50 0.78 7.18
N SER A 64 15.85 -0.32 6.51
CA SER A 64 15.69 -1.69 7.02
C SER A 64 14.27 -1.97 7.52
N ILE A 65 13.27 -1.46 6.80
CA ILE A 65 11.86 -1.59 7.18
C ILE A 65 11.36 -2.97 6.77
N SER A 66 10.79 -3.70 7.72
CA SER A 66 10.25 -5.04 7.47
C SER A 66 8.79 -4.99 7.06
N ALA A 67 8.48 -5.58 5.91
CA ALA A 67 7.10 -5.87 5.50
C ALA A 67 6.49 -7.09 6.24
N LYS A 68 7.25 -7.75 7.12
CA LYS A 68 6.78 -8.97 7.80
C LYS A 68 5.60 -8.68 8.75
N GLY A 69 4.51 -9.41 8.54
CA GLY A 69 3.31 -9.33 9.37
C GLY A 69 2.28 -8.31 8.88
N PHE A 70 2.53 -7.65 7.74
CA PHE A 70 1.48 -7.02 6.95
C PHE A 70 0.74 -8.07 6.12
N ASP A 71 -0.55 -7.84 5.85
CA ASP A 71 -1.40 -8.79 5.13
C ASP A 71 -1.25 -8.65 3.61
N ALA A 72 -0.74 -7.50 3.15
CA ALA A 72 -0.43 -7.23 1.75
C ALA A 72 0.67 -6.18 1.61
N ILE A 73 1.35 -6.19 0.46
CA ILE A 73 2.41 -5.23 0.12
C ILE A 73 2.04 -4.55 -1.19
N TRP A 74 2.10 -3.22 -1.18
CA TRP A 74 1.88 -2.34 -2.31
C TRP A 74 3.19 -1.58 -2.59
N ILE A 75 3.67 -1.60 -3.83
CA ILE A 75 4.97 -1.01 -4.17
C ILE A 75 4.81 -0.02 -5.32
N PRO A 76 5.38 1.20 -5.23
CA PRO A 76 5.50 2.10 -6.36
C PRO A 76 6.73 1.79 -7.22
N THR A 77 6.56 1.85 -8.53
CA THR A 77 7.67 1.91 -9.51
C THR A 77 7.13 2.50 -10.80
N TYR A 78 7.60 3.71 -11.17
CA TYR A 78 6.95 4.50 -12.22
C TYR A 78 7.64 4.48 -13.59
N GLY A 79 8.87 3.97 -13.68
CA GLY A 79 9.65 4.11 -14.91
C GLY A 79 9.94 5.58 -15.20
N THR A 80 9.52 6.08 -16.36
CA THR A 80 9.60 7.52 -16.70
C THR A 80 8.42 8.33 -16.17
N ASP A 81 7.43 7.67 -15.56
CA ASP A 81 6.19 8.24 -15.04
C ASP A 81 5.34 8.96 -16.11
N SER A 82 5.19 8.33 -17.28
CA SER A 82 4.47 8.90 -18.42
C SER A 82 2.95 8.83 -18.34
N GLY A 83 2.39 8.17 -17.32
CA GLY A 83 0.98 7.79 -17.24
C GLY A 83 0.69 6.34 -17.69
N TYR A 84 1.69 5.65 -18.23
CA TYR A 84 1.58 4.26 -18.70
C TYR A 84 2.42 3.29 -17.86
N PHE A 85 2.08 2.00 -17.92
CA PHE A 85 2.88 0.96 -17.28
C PHE A 85 4.17 0.70 -18.07
N GLU A 86 5.31 1.03 -17.46
CA GLU A 86 6.63 0.95 -18.12
C GLU A 86 7.65 0.07 -17.39
N ALA A 87 7.49 -0.09 -16.08
CA ALA A 87 8.47 -0.76 -15.24
C ALA A 87 7.81 -1.53 -14.10
N VAL A 88 8.43 -2.63 -13.69
CA VAL A 88 8.01 -3.43 -12.54
C VAL A 88 8.94 -3.19 -11.34
N PRO A 89 8.42 -3.28 -10.10
CA PRO A 89 9.25 -3.29 -8.90
C PRO A 89 10.38 -4.33 -8.97
N LYS A 90 11.62 -3.87 -8.86
CA LYS A 90 12.80 -4.73 -8.83
C LYS A 90 13.02 -5.27 -7.42
N THR A 91 12.23 -6.29 -7.05
CA THR A 91 12.28 -6.89 -5.71
C THR A 91 11.95 -8.38 -5.74
N LYS A 92 12.41 -9.10 -4.71
CA LYS A 92 12.00 -10.49 -4.44
C LYS A 92 10.78 -10.58 -3.52
N LEU A 93 10.28 -9.44 -3.03
CA LEU A 93 9.08 -9.42 -2.20
C LEU A 93 7.87 -9.91 -3.00
N ASN A 94 7.02 -10.67 -2.30
CA ASN A 94 5.76 -11.15 -2.84
C ASN A 94 4.69 -10.04 -2.72
N TYR A 95 4.80 -8.98 -3.52
CA TYR A 95 3.86 -7.85 -3.50
C TYR A 95 2.56 -8.17 -4.23
N ASP A 96 1.48 -7.51 -3.82
CA ASP A 96 0.11 -7.77 -4.31
C ASP A 96 -0.39 -6.65 -5.22
N LEU A 97 0.00 -5.40 -4.96
CA LEU A 97 -0.43 -4.21 -5.71
C LEU A 97 0.80 -3.42 -6.18
N HIS A 98 0.70 -2.82 -7.36
CA HIS A 98 1.75 -1.99 -7.96
C HIS A 98 1.16 -0.64 -8.37
N GLN A 99 1.68 0.45 -7.81
CA GLN A 99 1.43 1.78 -8.33
C GLN A 99 2.43 2.05 -9.45
N TYR A 100 1.96 2.13 -10.68
CA TYR A 100 2.83 2.18 -11.85
C TYR A 100 3.01 3.59 -12.42
N THR A 101 2.26 4.56 -11.95
CA THR A 101 2.39 5.96 -12.35
C THR A 101 1.65 6.89 -11.39
N SER A 102 2.08 8.15 -11.36
CA SER A 102 1.38 9.30 -10.78
C SER A 102 0.73 10.23 -11.83
N GLN A 103 1.02 10.00 -13.11
CA GLN A 103 0.62 10.85 -14.24
C GLN A 103 -0.49 10.22 -15.10
N GLY A 104 -1.25 9.30 -14.51
CA GLY A 104 -2.33 8.61 -15.21
C GLY A 104 -3.53 9.50 -15.49
N HIS A 105 -4.32 9.13 -16.50
CA HIS A 105 -5.53 9.84 -16.88
C HIS A 105 -6.68 8.86 -17.07
N ILE A 106 -7.83 9.14 -16.44
CA ILE A 106 -9.07 8.37 -16.58
C ILE A 106 -10.18 9.35 -16.96
N GLU A 107 -10.98 8.97 -17.96
CA GLU A 107 -12.15 9.76 -18.37
C GLU A 107 -13.09 10.03 -17.19
N GLY A 108 -13.55 11.28 -17.08
CA GLY A 108 -14.38 11.73 -15.95
C GLY A 108 -13.60 12.45 -14.84
N PHE A 109 -12.26 12.49 -14.90
CA PHE A 109 -11.43 13.29 -14.00
C PHE A 109 -10.38 14.10 -14.78
N LYS A 110 -10.22 15.39 -14.45
CA LYS A 110 -9.42 16.33 -15.25
C LYS A 110 -7.93 16.34 -14.92
N ASN A 111 -7.56 16.02 -13.68
CA ASN A 111 -6.18 16.07 -13.23
C ASN A 111 -5.53 14.69 -13.35
N THR A 112 -4.23 14.63 -13.15
CA THR A 112 -3.51 13.36 -13.10
C THR A 112 -3.96 12.52 -11.91
N LEU A 113 -3.85 11.20 -12.08
CA LEU A 113 -4.21 10.20 -11.10
C LEU A 113 -3.07 9.21 -10.91
N ASP A 114 -2.91 8.78 -9.67
CA ASP A 114 -2.13 7.60 -9.36
C ASP A 114 -2.87 6.36 -9.86
N LEU A 115 -2.23 5.59 -10.76
CA LEU A 115 -2.79 4.36 -11.27
C LEU A 115 -2.08 3.14 -10.72
N ASN A 116 -2.90 2.14 -10.45
CA ASN A 116 -2.52 0.93 -9.76
C ASN A 116 -3.00 -0.29 -10.52
N GLN A 117 -2.27 -1.39 -10.38
CA GLN A 117 -2.66 -2.69 -10.90
C GLN A 117 -2.32 -3.79 -9.90
N ILE A 118 -3.01 -4.92 -10.00
CA ILE A 118 -2.56 -6.16 -9.35
C ILE A 118 -1.17 -6.51 -9.89
N ALA A 119 -0.29 -6.95 -9.00
CA ALA A 119 1.06 -7.35 -9.38
C ALA A 119 1.04 -8.37 -10.52
N VAL A 120 1.84 -8.12 -11.57
CA VAL A 120 1.81 -8.89 -12.83
C VAL A 120 2.18 -10.37 -12.66
N ASN A 121 2.79 -10.74 -11.53
CA ASN A 121 3.18 -12.10 -11.18
C ASN A 121 2.18 -12.80 -10.25
N LYS A 122 0.99 -12.23 -10.04
CA LYS A 122 -0.10 -12.78 -9.24
C LYS A 122 -1.27 -13.22 -10.11
N ASP A 123 -2.09 -14.13 -9.57
CA ASP A 123 -3.42 -14.36 -10.13
C ASP A 123 -4.30 -13.12 -9.86
N THR A 124 -4.79 -12.50 -10.93
CA THR A 124 -5.53 -11.23 -10.87
C THR A 124 -6.79 -11.35 -10.02
N LYS A 125 -7.58 -12.41 -10.23
CA LYS A 125 -8.90 -12.55 -9.60
C LYS A 125 -8.77 -12.76 -8.09
N SER A 126 -8.02 -13.78 -7.66
CA SER A 126 -7.86 -14.08 -6.23
C SER A 126 -7.17 -12.95 -5.47
N THR A 127 -6.23 -12.24 -6.10
CA THR A 127 -5.57 -11.08 -5.46
C THR A 127 -6.52 -9.90 -5.36
N TYR A 128 -7.32 -9.62 -6.40
CA TYR A 128 -8.37 -8.61 -6.31
C TYR A 128 -9.36 -8.92 -5.18
N GLU A 129 -9.86 -10.15 -5.10
CA GLU A 129 -10.79 -10.57 -4.05
C GLU A 129 -10.18 -10.48 -2.64
N LYS A 130 -8.88 -10.80 -2.50
CA LYS A 130 -8.13 -10.60 -1.25
C LYS A 130 -8.16 -9.14 -0.81
N LEU A 131 -7.89 -8.20 -1.72
CA LEU A 131 -7.68 -6.77 -1.43
C LEU A 131 -8.98 -5.96 -1.34
N PHE A 132 -9.95 -6.25 -2.22
CA PHE A 132 -11.15 -5.43 -2.41
C PHE A 132 -12.44 -6.19 -2.10
N GLY A 133 -12.35 -7.46 -1.68
CA GLY A 133 -13.50 -8.32 -1.42
C GLY A 133 -14.04 -8.97 -2.69
N SER A 134 -14.96 -9.92 -2.51
CA SER A 134 -15.59 -10.62 -3.64
C SER A 134 -16.37 -9.64 -4.51
N SER A 135 -16.07 -9.66 -5.80
CA SER A 135 -16.93 -9.05 -6.81
C SER A 135 -18.19 -9.91 -6.95
N ASN A 136 -19.15 -9.72 -6.05
CA ASN A 136 -20.52 -10.13 -6.32
C ASN A 136 -21.09 -9.15 -7.35
N GLN A 137 -20.81 -9.40 -8.63
CA GLN A 137 -21.69 -9.00 -9.72
C GLN A 137 -22.62 -10.17 -10.05
#